data_AF-Q4CXF5-F1
#
_entry.id   AF-Q4CXF5-F1
#
_cell.length_a   1.000
_cell.length_b   1.000
_cell.length_c   1.000
_cell.angle_alpha   90.00
_cell.angle_beta   90.00
_cell.angle_gamma   90.00
#
_symmetry.space_group_name_H-M   'P 1'
#
loop_
_entity.id
_entity.type
_entity.pdbx_description
1 polymer ?
#
loop_
_entity_poly.entity_id
_entity_poly.type
_entity_poly.pdbx_seq_one_letter_code
_entity_poly.pdbx_strand_id
1 'polypeptide(L)'
;DGQMRLTTFITSGLPCFILANWRGFSGGMRDMFDEVLKFGASIVDNVRVYNCPLFIYIPPCGELRGGAWVVVDPSINHNGVVEMYCDPTSRGGVMEPSGVVEIKFRENDVRELIRRSNPHLAALDHQRLRDEENRLLPLYRDFAIRFADLHDTHFRMQATGAVRGVVPWKDSRRLFHAKLQRKLKELSVAVSMVEAKEVGSISEGVRKIEAAFAQDHPDIPWGTNDALHMQWLTEKVELNGVFLSGVSLLPPSPLTAVEEVTRLTAQCQGTDALENCFESLFEDENMLKAAMGAMRRIRDRAEKVEKLTFKEGEMASKPE
;
A
#
# COMPACT_ATOMS: atom_id res chain seq x y z
N ASP A 1 27.30 -21.21 1.33
CA ASP A 1 27.49 -20.52 2.62
C ASP A 1 27.60 -18.99 2.58
N GLY A 2 27.20 -18.30 1.50
CA GLY A 2 27.18 -16.83 1.45
C GLY A 2 25.85 -16.21 0.99
N GLN A 3 24.79 -17.01 0.82
CA GLN A 3 23.49 -16.47 0.39
C GLN A 3 22.77 -15.87 1.59
N MET A 4 22.76 -14.54 1.65
CA MET A 4 22.02 -13.78 2.65
C MET A 4 20.52 -14.03 2.44
N ARG A 5 19.85 -14.61 3.44
CA ARG A 5 18.43 -14.98 3.35
C ARG A 5 17.58 -13.80 3.80
N LEU A 6 16.38 -13.66 3.23
CA LEU A 6 15.41 -12.66 3.69
C LEU A 6 15.10 -12.81 5.18
N THR A 7 15.07 -14.05 5.69
CA THR A 7 14.90 -14.35 7.12
C THR A 7 15.95 -13.65 8.00
N THR A 8 17.21 -13.55 7.54
CA THR A 8 18.27 -12.87 8.28
C THR A 8 17.97 -11.38 8.42
N PHE A 9 17.48 -10.74 7.36
CA PHE A 9 17.09 -9.33 7.41
C PHE A 9 15.89 -9.10 8.31
N ILE A 10 14.88 -9.97 8.22
CA ILE A 10 13.68 -9.94 9.07
C ILE A 10 14.07 -10.01 10.55
N THR A 11 14.90 -10.98 10.94
CA THR A 11 15.31 -11.13 12.33
C THR A 11 16.18 -9.97 12.82
N SER A 12 16.93 -9.34 11.93
CA SER A 12 17.75 -8.18 12.25
C SER A 12 16.99 -6.84 12.23
N GLY A 13 15.73 -6.81 11.77
CA GLY A 13 14.96 -5.57 11.63
C GLY A 13 15.56 -4.58 10.63
N LEU A 14 16.24 -5.07 9.60
CA LEU A 14 16.95 -4.22 8.63
C LEU A 14 16.07 -3.92 7.40
N PRO A 15 16.21 -2.74 6.79
CA PRO A 15 15.68 -2.50 5.44
C PRO A 15 16.34 -3.42 4.41
N CYS A 16 15.60 -3.80 3.38
CA CYS A 16 16.11 -4.65 2.30
C CYS A 16 15.97 -3.96 0.93
N PHE A 17 17.00 -4.10 0.10
CA PHE A 17 16.96 -3.76 -1.31
C PHE A 17 17.13 -5.02 -2.15
N ILE A 18 16.17 -5.27 -3.04
CA ILE A 18 16.23 -6.36 -4.01
C ILE A 18 16.43 -5.76 -5.40
N LEU A 19 17.60 -6.02 -6.00
CA LEU A 19 17.86 -5.71 -7.40
C LEU A 19 17.30 -6.86 -8.26
N ALA A 20 16.07 -6.70 -8.71
CA ALA A 20 15.33 -7.76 -9.39
C ALA A 20 15.76 -7.88 -10.85
N ASN A 21 16.33 -9.02 -11.22
CA ASN A 21 16.68 -9.34 -12.61
C ASN A 21 16.52 -10.85 -12.85
N TRP A 22 15.27 -11.30 -12.97
CA TRP A 22 14.91 -12.71 -13.12
C TRP A 22 13.92 -12.91 -14.27
N ARG A 23 14.27 -13.84 -15.17
CA ARG A 23 13.43 -14.27 -16.31
C ARG A 23 12.38 -15.31 -15.94
N GLY A 24 12.27 -15.68 -14.66
CA GLY A 24 11.38 -16.71 -14.16
C GLY A 24 12.11 -17.72 -13.27
N PHE A 25 11.37 -18.72 -12.81
CA PHE A 25 11.94 -19.87 -12.11
C PHE A 25 12.47 -20.90 -13.11
N SER A 26 13.46 -21.69 -12.68
CA SER A 26 13.89 -22.82 -13.49
C SER A 26 12.75 -23.85 -13.59
N GLY A 27 12.35 -24.17 -14.82
CA GLY A 27 11.33 -25.17 -15.13
C GLY A 27 11.88 -26.56 -15.45
N GLY A 28 13.18 -26.79 -15.26
CA GLY A 28 13.81 -28.08 -15.56
C GLY A 28 13.30 -29.20 -14.65
N MET A 29 13.20 -30.42 -15.17
CA MET A 29 12.73 -31.60 -14.41
C MET A 29 13.51 -31.80 -13.09
N ARG A 30 14.83 -31.58 -13.13
CA ARG A 30 15.68 -31.68 -11.95
C ARG A 30 15.33 -30.64 -10.89
N ASP A 31 15.23 -29.37 -11.25
CA ASP A 31 14.92 -28.30 -10.28
C ASP A 31 13.51 -28.44 -9.71
N MET A 32 12.57 -28.95 -10.52
CA MET A 32 11.24 -29.29 -10.06
C MET A 32 11.26 -30.45 -9.05
N PHE A 33 12.08 -31.48 -9.29
CA PHE A 33 12.29 -32.57 -8.34
C PHE A 33 12.99 -32.10 -7.07
N ASP A 34 13.95 -31.19 -7.19
CA ASP A 34 14.68 -30.54 -6.09
C ASP A 34 13.82 -29.45 -5.38
N GLU A 35 12.50 -29.51 -5.54
CA GLU A 35 11.50 -28.73 -4.80
C GLU A 35 11.60 -27.20 -4.95
N VAL A 36 12.04 -26.70 -6.12
CA VAL A 36 12.13 -25.25 -6.40
C VAL A 36 10.85 -24.48 -6.08
N LEU A 37 9.68 -25.11 -6.24
CA LEU A 37 8.38 -24.53 -5.91
C LEU A 37 8.21 -24.27 -4.41
N LYS A 38 8.72 -25.15 -3.53
CA LYS A 38 8.67 -24.92 -2.08
C LYS A 38 9.54 -23.73 -1.68
N PHE A 39 10.71 -23.59 -2.31
CA PHE A 39 11.58 -22.43 -2.09
C PHE A 39 10.94 -21.14 -2.61
N GLY A 40 10.26 -21.19 -3.76
CA GLY A 40 9.49 -20.06 -4.28
C GLY A 40 8.38 -19.61 -3.33
N ALA A 41 7.62 -20.54 -2.76
CA ALA A 41 6.60 -20.25 -1.76
C ALA A 41 7.19 -19.61 -0.49
N SER A 42 8.36 -20.08 -0.04
CA SER A 42 9.06 -19.49 1.11
C SER A 42 9.42 -18.02 0.91
N ILE A 43 9.71 -17.58 -0.33
CA ILE A 43 9.93 -16.15 -0.62
C ILE A 43 8.67 -15.35 -0.33
N VAL A 44 7.50 -15.82 -0.78
CA VAL A 44 6.20 -15.18 -0.54
C VAL A 44 5.92 -15.05 0.96
N ASP A 45 6.15 -16.12 1.72
CA ASP A 45 5.94 -16.11 3.17
C ASP A 45 6.83 -15.07 3.85
N ASN A 46 8.11 -14.98 3.46
CA ASN A 46 9.05 -14.01 4.03
C ASN A 46 8.71 -12.57 3.64
N VAL A 47 8.32 -12.31 2.38
CA VAL A 47 7.92 -10.97 1.93
C VAL A 47 6.63 -10.51 2.63
N ARG A 48 5.68 -11.43 2.85
CA ARG A 48 4.42 -11.16 3.53
C ARG A 48 4.60 -10.70 4.98
N VAL A 49 5.49 -11.34 5.73
CA VAL A 49 5.72 -11.02 7.16
C VAL A 49 6.74 -9.90 7.39
N TYR A 50 7.34 -9.39 6.31
CA TYR A 50 8.33 -8.32 6.40
C TYR A 50 7.70 -7.04 6.98
N ASN A 51 8.39 -6.40 7.91
CA ASN A 51 7.91 -5.22 8.67
C ASN A 51 8.80 -3.97 8.53
N CYS A 52 9.98 -4.11 7.92
CA CYS A 52 10.86 -2.99 7.60
C CYS A 52 10.70 -2.57 6.12
N PRO A 53 11.20 -1.40 5.70
CA PRO A 53 11.11 -1.00 4.29
C PRO A 53 11.81 -1.99 3.37
N LEU A 54 11.10 -2.50 2.36
CA LEU A 54 11.63 -3.42 1.36
C LEU A 54 11.44 -2.82 -0.03
N PHE A 55 12.55 -2.44 -0.67
CA PHE A 55 12.56 -1.83 -1.99
C PHE A 55 12.95 -2.87 -3.03
N ILE A 56 12.04 -3.15 -3.96
CA ILE A 56 12.34 -3.95 -5.14
C ILE A 56 12.60 -2.99 -6.30
N TYR A 57 13.75 -3.11 -6.93
CA TYR A 57 14.14 -2.25 -8.03
C TYR A 57 14.62 -3.09 -9.20
N ILE A 58 14.00 -2.89 -10.37
CA ILE A 58 14.44 -3.52 -11.62
C ILE A 58 15.51 -2.60 -12.25
N PRO A 59 16.80 -3.01 -12.29
CA PRO A 59 17.90 -2.17 -12.72
C PRO A 59 17.92 -1.95 -14.25
N PRO A 60 18.84 -1.10 -14.79
CA PRO A 60 18.98 -0.91 -16.22
C PRO A 60 19.17 -2.22 -16.98
N CYS A 61 18.46 -2.36 -18.09
CA CYS A 61 18.41 -3.59 -18.89
C CYS A 61 18.01 -4.85 -18.11
N GLY A 62 17.57 -4.71 -16.85
CA GLY A 62 17.06 -5.78 -16.03
C GLY A 62 15.64 -6.14 -16.44
N GLU A 63 15.28 -7.38 -16.17
CA GLU A 63 13.92 -7.85 -16.42
C GLU A 63 13.34 -8.66 -15.29
N LEU A 64 12.03 -8.52 -15.09
CA LEU A 64 11.28 -9.31 -14.12
C LEU A 64 10.12 -9.98 -14.85
N ARG A 65 10.15 -11.30 -14.92
CA ARG A 65 9.21 -12.08 -15.75
C ARG A 65 8.46 -13.14 -14.96
N GLY A 66 7.21 -13.36 -15.35
CA GLY A 66 6.42 -14.53 -14.96
C GLY A 66 6.38 -14.79 -13.46
N GLY A 67 6.64 -16.03 -13.05
CA GLY A 67 6.61 -16.43 -11.65
C GLY A 67 7.57 -15.65 -10.75
N ALA A 68 8.69 -15.16 -11.29
CA ALA A 68 9.63 -14.36 -10.50
C ALA A 68 9.03 -13.02 -10.07
N TRP A 69 8.17 -12.42 -10.89
CA TRP A 69 7.39 -11.24 -10.49
C TRP A 69 6.44 -11.58 -9.36
N VAL A 70 5.69 -12.68 -9.52
CA VAL A 70 4.62 -13.09 -8.61
C VAL A 70 5.10 -13.23 -7.17
N VAL A 71 6.32 -13.73 -6.94
CA VAL A 71 6.84 -13.97 -5.58
C VAL A 71 7.39 -12.75 -4.87
N VAL A 72 7.58 -11.63 -5.59
CA VAL A 72 8.07 -10.37 -5.01
C VAL A 72 7.07 -9.23 -5.17
N ASP A 73 5.85 -9.50 -5.62
CA ASP A 73 4.87 -8.44 -5.89
C ASP A 73 4.52 -7.65 -4.61
N PRO A 74 4.42 -6.30 -4.67
CA PRO A 74 4.03 -5.50 -3.51
C PRO A 74 2.70 -5.88 -2.88
N SER A 75 1.77 -6.44 -3.66
CA SER A 75 0.45 -6.88 -3.16
C SER A 75 0.53 -8.01 -2.14
N ILE A 76 1.66 -8.74 -2.06
CA ILE A 76 1.91 -9.77 -1.05
C ILE A 76 1.89 -9.19 0.36
N ASN A 77 2.35 -7.94 0.53
CA ASN A 77 2.45 -7.28 1.82
C ASN A 77 1.46 -6.12 1.93
N HIS A 78 0.33 -6.39 2.59
CA HIS A 78 -0.76 -5.42 2.75
C HIS A 78 -0.43 -4.23 3.67
N ASN A 79 0.70 -4.27 4.38
CA ASN A 79 1.12 -3.17 5.26
C ASN A 79 1.77 -2.00 4.49
N GLY A 80 2.02 -2.15 3.18
CA GLY A 80 2.59 -1.07 2.36
C GLY A 80 4.09 -0.82 2.62
N VAL A 81 4.79 -1.78 3.24
CA VAL A 81 6.24 -1.70 3.46
C VAL A 81 7.06 -2.13 2.24
N VAL A 82 6.45 -2.92 1.34
CA VAL A 82 7.06 -3.36 0.08
C VAL A 82 6.73 -2.35 -1.01
N GLU A 83 7.75 -1.77 -1.63
CA GLU A 83 7.59 -0.87 -2.76
C GLU A 83 8.42 -1.35 -3.96
N MET A 84 7.82 -1.34 -5.15
CA MET A 84 8.50 -1.74 -6.39
C MET A 84 8.73 -0.55 -7.32
N TYR A 85 9.93 -0.44 -7.85
CA TYR A 85 10.40 0.59 -8.77
C TYR A 85 11.12 -0.04 -9.97
N CYS A 86 11.26 0.70 -11.05
CA CYS A 86 11.95 0.22 -12.25
C CYS A 86 12.78 1.31 -12.93
N ASP A 87 13.82 0.91 -13.66
CA ASP A 87 14.58 1.78 -14.54
C ASP A 87 13.83 2.01 -15.87
N PRO A 88 13.96 3.17 -16.54
CA PRO A 88 13.35 3.40 -17.85
C PRO A 88 13.73 2.36 -18.93
N THR A 89 14.88 1.71 -18.81
CA THR A 89 15.35 0.70 -19.76
C THR A 89 14.94 -0.73 -19.39
N SER A 90 14.33 -0.94 -18.22
CA SER A 90 13.97 -2.27 -17.77
C SER A 90 12.78 -2.86 -18.53
N ARG A 91 12.54 -4.17 -18.33
CA ARG A 91 11.38 -4.88 -18.88
C ARG A 91 10.62 -5.67 -17.83
N GLY A 92 9.31 -5.78 -18.00
CA GLY A 92 8.46 -6.53 -17.09
C GLY A 92 7.25 -7.11 -17.79
N GLY A 93 6.98 -8.39 -17.60
CA GLY A 93 5.89 -9.07 -18.29
C GLY A 93 5.67 -10.51 -17.84
N VAL A 94 4.67 -11.17 -18.41
CA VAL A 94 4.35 -12.56 -18.05
C VAL A 94 5.41 -13.54 -18.56
N MET A 95 5.98 -13.27 -19.74
CA MET A 95 7.01 -14.10 -20.37
C MET A 95 7.90 -13.23 -21.27
N GLU A 96 8.92 -13.83 -21.86
CA GLU A 96 9.76 -13.14 -22.85
C GLU A 96 8.95 -12.77 -24.11
N PRO A 97 9.27 -11.67 -24.81
CA PRO A 97 8.53 -11.23 -25.99
C PRO A 97 8.46 -12.29 -27.10
N SER A 98 9.52 -13.07 -27.26
CA SER A 98 9.60 -14.22 -28.17
C SER A 98 8.51 -15.26 -27.88
N GLY A 99 8.33 -15.62 -26.61
CA GLY A 99 7.30 -16.56 -26.16
C GLY A 99 5.89 -16.02 -26.36
N VAL A 100 5.67 -14.70 -26.15
CA VAL A 100 4.37 -14.08 -26.42
C VAL A 100 4.00 -14.20 -27.90
N VAL A 101 4.95 -13.91 -28.80
CA VAL A 101 4.74 -14.02 -30.25
C VAL A 101 4.43 -15.45 -30.65
N GLU A 102 5.17 -16.43 -30.13
CA GLU A 102 4.94 -17.84 -30.44
C GLU A 102 3.52 -18.31 -30.06
N ILE A 103 2.95 -17.78 -28.98
CA ILE A 103 1.61 -18.15 -28.52
C ILE A 103 0.51 -17.34 -29.21
N LYS A 104 0.67 -16.00 -29.26
CA LYS A 104 -0.39 -15.05 -29.62
C LYS A 104 -0.30 -14.45 -31.03
N PHE A 105 0.86 -14.50 -31.66
CA PHE A 105 1.09 -13.89 -32.98
C PHE A 105 1.78 -14.90 -33.89
N ARG A 106 1.03 -15.95 -34.22
CA ARG A 106 1.52 -17.16 -34.89
C ARG A 106 1.83 -16.86 -36.35
N GLU A 107 2.43 -17.82 -37.04
CA GLU A 107 2.86 -17.65 -38.44
C GLU A 107 1.75 -17.12 -39.36
N ASN A 108 0.50 -17.57 -39.20
CA ASN A 108 -0.63 -17.09 -39.99
C ASN A 108 -0.90 -15.60 -39.78
N ASP A 109 -0.83 -15.11 -38.53
CA ASP A 109 -1.02 -13.70 -38.20
C ASP A 109 0.13 -12.85 -38.75
N VAL A 110 1.35 -13.39 -38.71
CA VAL A 110 2.54 -12.74 -39.32
C VAL A 110 2.39 -12.66 -40.84
N ARG A 111 1.89 -13.71 -41.50
CA ARG A 111 1.60 -13.71 -42.95
C ARG A 111 0.52 -12.70 -43.31
N GLU A 112 -0.53 -12.59 -42.49
CA GLU A 112 -1.56 -11.55 -42.68
C GLU A 112 -0.95 -10.15 -42.54
N LEU A 113 -0.08 -9.94 -41.55
CA LEU A 113 0.65 -8.67 -41.39
C LEU A 113 1.53 -8.35 -42.61
N ILE A 114 2.20 -9.35 -43.19
CA ILE A 114 3.00 -9.20 -44.43
C ILE A 114 2.10 -8.71 -45.57
N ARG A 115 0.97 -9.38 -45.81
CA ARG A 115 0.01 -9.02 -46.88
C ARG A 115 -0.56 -7.62 -46.67
N ARG A 116 -0.93 -7.28 -45.43
CA ARG A 116 -1.47 -5.97 -45.08
C ARG A 116 -0.45 -4.84 -45.28
N SER A 117 0.81 -5.10 -44.95
CA SER A 117 1.89 -4.10 -45.05
C SER A 117 2.45 -3.96 -46.47
N ASN A 118 2.23 -4.97 -47.33
CA ASN A 118 2.71 -5.02 -48.70
C ASN A 118 1.56 -5.28 -49.68
N PRO A 119 0.69 -4.29 -49.96
CA PRO A 119 -0.48 -4.49 -50.81
C PRO A 119 -0.17 -4.98 -52.24
N HIS A 120 1.03 -4.67 -52.75
CA HIS A 120 1.49 -5.09 -54.07
C HIS A 120 1.61 -6.61 -54.22
N LEU A 121 1.74 -7.36 -53.12
CA LEU A 121 1.81 -8.81 -53.14
C LEU A 121 0.52 -9.46 -53.65
N ALA A 122 -0.62 -8.77 -53.55
CA ALA A 122 -1.91 -9.28 -54.02
C ALA A 122 -1.96 -9.47 -55.56
N ALA A 123 -1.06 -8.83 -56.31
CA ALA A 123 -0.96 -8.96 -57.77
C ALA A 123 -0.03 -10.09 -58.23
N LEU A 124 0.69 -10.75 -57.32
CA LEU A 124 1.59 -11.86 -57.64
C LEU A 124 0.82 -13.16 -57.84
N ASP A 125 1.34 -14.05 -58.67
CA ASP A 125 0.87 -15.43 -58.77
C ASP A 125 1.12 -16.21 -57.47
N HIS A 126 0.35 -17.27 -57.25
CA HIS A 126 0.37 -18.04 -55.99
C HIS A 126 1.74 -18.60 -55.61
N GLN A 127 2.64 -18.84 -56.56
CA GLN A 127 3.97 -19.37 -56.28
C GLN A 127 4.91 -18.24 -55.85
N ARG A 128 5.00 -17.15 -56.63
CA ARG A 128 5.80 -15.97 -56.25
C ARG A 128 5.32 -15.32 -54.96
N LEU A 129 4.00 -15.26 -54.72
CA LEU A 129 3.45 -14.78 -53.44
C LEU A 129 3.99 -15.60 -52.26
N ARG A 130 3.98 -16.93 -52.38
CA ARG A 130 4.49 -17.82 -51.32
C ARG A 130 5.98 -17.64 -51.11
N ASP A 131 6.76 -17.55 -52.18
CA ASP A 131 8.22 -17.35 -52.09
C ASP A 131 8.56 -16.02 -51.41
N GLU A 132 7.85 -14.95 -51.77
CA GLU A 132 8.06 -13.63 -51.19
C GLU A 132 7.59 -13.54 -49.73
N GLU A 133 6.45 -14.16 -49.39
CA GLU A 133 6.02 -14.30 -47.99
C GLU A 133 7.06 -15.05 -47.15
N ASN A 134 7.58 -16.17 -47.66
CA ASN A 134 8.60 -16.96 -46.96
C ASN A 134 9.90 -16.16 -46.78
N ARG A 135 10.26 -15.33 -47.76
CA ARG A 135 11.42 -14.42 -47.67
C ARG A 135 11.24 -13.36 -46.59
N LEU A 136 10.04 -12.79 -46.47
CA LEU A 136 9.72 -11.73 -45.52
C LEU A 136 9.43 -12.23 -44.10
N LEU A 137 9.05 -13.50 -43.95
CA LEU A 137 8.59 -14.08 -42.69
C LEU A 137 9.55 -13.87 -41.50
N PRO A 138 10.87 -14.11 -41.62
CA PRO A 138 11.78 -13.90 -40.49
C PRO A 138 11.85 -12.44 -40.04
N LEU A 139 11.88 -11.50 -40.99
CA LEU A 139 11.92 -10.06 -40.69
C LEU A 139 10.65 -9.60 -39.98
N TYR A 140 9.49 -10.07 -40.43
CA TYR A 140 8.22 -9.73 -39.79
C TYR A 140 8.04 -10.40 -38.42
N ARG A 141 8.69 -11.56 -38.20
CA ARG A 141 8.77 -12.17 -36.86
C ARG A 141 9.58 -11.28 -35.90
N ASP A 142 10.69 -10.69 -36.34
CA ASP A 142 11.44 -9.74 -35.52
C ASP A 142 10.63 -8.48 -35.19
N PHE A 143 9.82 -7.98 -36.15
CA PHE A 143 8.89 -6.89 -35.87
C PHE A 143 7.81 -7.27 -34.86
N ALA A 144 7.26 -8.49 -34.96
CA ALA A 144 6.32 -8.99 -33.97
C ALA A 144 6.93 -9.08 -32.57
N ILE A 145 8.19 -9.52 -32.46
CA ILE A 145 8.91 -9.59 -31.18
C ILE A 145 9.11 -8.19 -30.61
N ARG A 146 9.52 -7.21 -31.43
CA ARG A 146 9.63 -5.80 -30.99
C ARG A 146 8.27 -5.24 -30.58
N PHE A 147 7.20 -5.56 -31.30
CA PHE A 147 5.86 -5.16 -30.93
C PHE A 147 5.43 -5.75 -29.58
N ALA A 148 5.75 -7.02 -29.32
CA ALA A 148 5.53 -7.63 -28.01
C ALA A 148 6.36 -6.93 -26.91
N ASP A 149 7.64 -6.61 -27.16
CA ASP A 149 8.51 -5.92 -26.20
C ASP A 149 7.97 -4.54 -25.78
N LEU A 150 7.26 -3.83 -26.67
CA LEU A 150 6.62 -2.55 -26.33
C LEU A 150 5.60 -2.68 -25.18
N HIS A 151 4.98 -3.85 -25.00
CA HIS A 151 4.05 -4.14 -23.91
C HIS A 151 4.75 -4.39 -22.57
N ASP A 152 6.07 -4.58 -22.58
CA ASP A 152 6.85 -4.90 -21.39
C ASP A 152 7.64 -3.69 -20.85
N THR A 153 7.38 -2.50 -21.40
CA THR A 153 8.06 -1.26 -21.03
C THR A 153 7.60 -0.70 -19.68
N HIS A 154 8.44 0.15 -19.06
CA HIS A 154 8.13 0.84 -17.81
C HIS A 154 6.84 1.68 -17.89
N PHE A 155 6.53 2.24 -19.06
CA PHE A 155 5.27 2.98 -19.27
C PHE A 155 4.06 2.11 -18.95
N ARG A 156 4.04 0.85 -19.43
CA ARG A 156 2.94 -0.07 -19.13
C ARG A 156 2.96 -0.48 -17.66
N MET A 157 4.13 -0.79 -17.09
CA MET A 157 4.24 -1.16 -15.67
C MET A 157 3.70 -0.07 -14.74
N GLN A 158 3.99 1.20 -15.03
CA GLN A 158 3.50 2.33 -14.25
C GLN A 158 2.00 2.58 -14.49
N ALA A 159 1.54 2.50 -15.74
CA ALA A 159 0.13 2.69 -16.08
C ALA A 159 -0.79 1.64 -15.45
N THR A 160 -0.32 0.39 -15.29
CA THR A 160 -1.07 -0.66 -14.59
C THR A 160 -0.92 -0.58 -13.06
N GLY A 161 -0.12 0.34 -12.53
CA GLY A 161 0.18 0.45 -11.10
C GLY A 161 1.02 -0.69 -10.53
N ALA A 162 1.67 -1.49 -11.39
CA ALA A 162 2.50 -2.62 -10.98
C ALA A 162 3.81 -2.17 -10.34
N VAL A 163 4.30 -0.99 -10.72
CA VAL A 163 5.42 -0.29 -10.07
C VAL A 163 4.93 1.06 -9.54
N ARG A 164 5.46 1.48 -8.39
CA ARG A 164 5.13 2.77 -7.76
C ARG A 164 5.67 3.96 -8.55
N GLY A 165 6.81 3.77 -9.22
CA GLY A 165 7.42 4.82 -10.03
C GLY A 165 8.63 4.34 -10.81
N VAL A 166 9.10 5.23 -11.69
CA VAL A 166 10.27 5.01 -12.55
C VAL A 166 11.44 5.80 -11.99
N VAL A 167 12.55 5.13 -11.71
CA VAL A 167 13.73 5.71 -11.08
C VAL A 167 14.92 5.47 -12.01
N PRO A 168 15.45 6.50 -12.69
CA PRO A 168 16.65 6.33 -13.51
C PRO A 168 17.85 5.93 -12.66
N TRP A 169 18.63 4.94 -13.11
CA TRP A 169 19.80 4.44 -12.38
C TRP A 169 20.78 5.50 -11.90
N LYS A 170 21.05 6.51 -12.74
CA LYS A 170 21.93 7.65 -12.42
C LYS A 170 21.49 8.42 -11.17
N ASP A 171 20.19 8.54 -10.92
CA ASP A 171 19.62 9.26 -9.79
C ASP A 171 19.19 8.32 -8.64
N SER A 172 19.22 7.00 -8.88
CA SER A 172 18.69 5.97 -7.98
C SER A 172 19.23 6.10 -6.55
N ARG A 173 20.55 6.23 -6.38
CA ARG A 173 21.19 6.35 -5.06
C ARG A 173 20.63 7.52 -4.25
N ARG A 174 20.53 8.71 -4.86
CA ARG A 174 20.04 9.92 -4.18
C ARG A 174 18.57 9.78 -3.80
N LEU A 175 17.75 9.30 -4.73
CA LEU A 175 16.32 9.15 -4.54
C LEU A 175 16.00 8.08 -3.49
N PHE A 176 16.62 6.91 -3.58
CA PHE A 176 16.44 5.85 -2.59
C PHE A 176 17.00 6.20 -1.21
N HIS A 177 18.09 6.96 -1.13
CA HIS A 177 18.58 7.46 0.15
C HIS A 177 17.55 8.34 0.85
N ALA A 178 17.02 9.36 0.15
CA ALA A 178 16.00 10.25 0.72
C ALA A 178 14.72 9.48 1.11
N LYS A 179 14.27 8.58 0.23
CA LYS A 179 13.09 7.73 0.48
C LYS A 179 13.28 6.80 1.67
N LEU A 180 14.43 6.15 1.78
CA LEU A 180 14.74 5.27 2.92
C LEU A 180 14.77 6.06 4.23
N GLN A 181 15.40 7.23 4.26
CA GLN A 181 15.41 8.10 5.44
C GLN A 181 13.99 8.46 5.89
N ARG A 182 13.14 8.89 4.94
CA ARG A 182 11.72 9.16 5.20
C ARG A 182 11.00 7.94 5.75
N LYS A 183 11.11 6.78 5.10
CA LYS A 183 10.45 5.54 5.54
C LYS A 183 10.90 5.09 6.93
N LEU A 184 12.19 5.23 7.25
CA LEU A 184 12.71 4.91 8.58
C LEU A 184 12.16 5.88 9.65
N LYS A 185 12.05 7.17 9.33
CA LYS A 185 11.45 8.16 10.23
C LYS A 185 9.96 7.90 10.43
N GLU A 186 9.22 7.64 9.35
CA GLU A 186 7.81 7.23 9.37
C GLU A 186 7.61 6.00 10.26
N LEU A 187 8.44 4.97 10.09
CA LEU A 187 8.40 3.76 10.91
C LEU A 187 8.69 4.07 12.38
N SER A 188 9.71 4.87 12.67
CA SER A 188 10.06 5.27 14.03
C SER A 188 8.90 5.99 14.73
N VAL A 189 8.22 6.90 14.03
CA VAL A 189 7.05 7.62 14.58
C VAL A 189 5.90 6.64 14.82
N ALA A 190 5.60 5.76 13.86
CA ALA A 190 4.54 4.78 14.01
C ALA A 190 4.79 3.81 15.18
N VAL A 191 6.05 3.41 15.42
CA VAL A 191 6.43 2.61 16.60
C VAL A 191 6.17 3.38 17.89
N SER A 192 6.58 4.65 17.97
CA SER A 192 6.30 5.48 19.15
C SER A 192 4.80 5.66 19.42
N MET A 193 3.97 5.74 18.37
CA MET A 193 2.50 5.79 18.53
C MET A 193 1.92 4.49 19.09
N VAL A 194 2.48 3.33 18.71
CA VAL A 194 2.10 2.02 19.27
C VAL A 194 2.51 1.93 20.74
N GLU A 195 3.73 2.35 21.08
CA GLU A 195 4.23 2.37 22.46
C GLU A 195 3.40 3.30 23.37
N ALA A 196 2.96 4.44 22.83
CA ALA A 196 2.04 5.36 23.49
C ALA A 196 0.58 4.85 23.56
N LYS A 197 0.29 3.67 23.01
CA LYS A 197 -1.06 3.06 22.93
C LYS A 197 -2.08 3.90 22.17
N GLU A 198 -1.65 4.74 21.24
CA GLU A 198 -2.55 5.54 20.39
C GLU A 198 -3.10 4.75 19.19
N VAL A 199 -2.41 3.69 18.79
CA VAL A 199 -2.76 2.80 17.68
C VAL A 199 -2.47 1.35 18.06
N GLY A 200 -3.23 0.42 17.49
CA GLY A 200 -3.07 -1.01 17.77
C GLY A 200 -1.94 -1.67 16.98
N SER A 201 -1.46 -1.06 15.90
CA SER A 201 -0.40 -1.62 15.05
C SER A 201 0.43 -0.55 14.36
N ILE A 202 1.65 -0.92 13.95
CA ILE A 202 2.54 -0.03 13.18
C ILE A 202 1.88 0.40 11.86
N SER A 203 1.24 -0.52 11.14
CA SER A 203 0.53 -0.21 9.89
C SER A 203 -0.63 0.77 10.08
N GLU A 204 -1.28 0.77 11.25
CA GLU A 204 -2.27 1.77 11.60
C GLU A 204 -1.62 3.13 11.91
N GLY A 205 -0.49 3.14 12.62
CA GLY A 205 0.33 4.33 12.84
C GLY A 205 0.72 5.01 11.53
N VAL A 206 1.27 4.24 10.57
CA VAL A 206 1.60 4.74 9.23
C VAL A 206 0.38 5.36 8.54
N ARG A 207 -0.78 4.68 8.56
CA ARG A 207 -2.02 5.23 7.97
C ARG A 207 -2.47 6.53 8.64
N LYS A 208 -2.33 6.65 9.97
CA LYS A 208 -2.63 7.91 10.67
C LYS A 208 -1.68 9.04 10.27
N ILE A 209 -0.39 8.75 10.13
CA ILE A 209 0.61 9.71 9.64
C ILE A 209 0.23 10.20 8.23
N GLU A 210 -0.09 9.26 7.32
CA GLU A 210 -0.50 9.58 5.96
C GLU A 210 -1.78 10.44 5.91
N ALA A 211 -2.78 10.10 6.75
CA ALA A 211 -4.02 10.85 6.85
C ALA A 211 -3.80 12.26 7.42
N ALA A 212 -2.94 12.40 8.43
CA ALA A 212 -2.57 13.70 9.00
C ALA A 212 -1.84 14.58 7.98
N PHE A 213 -0.92 14.00 7.19
CA PHE A 213 -0.27 14.74 6.12
C PHE A 213 -1.27 15.21 5.06
N ALA A 214 -2.22 14.35 4.67
CA ALA A 214 -3.25 14.70 3.70
C ALA A 214 -4.20 15.82 4.18
N GLN A 215 -4.38 15.97 5.50
CA GLN A 215 -5.15 17.09 6.07
C GLN A 215 -4.39 18.42 5.96
N ASP A 216 -3.09 18.42 6.24
CA ASP A 216 -2.25 19.61 6.16
C ASP A 216 -1.94 20.00 4.69
N HIS A 217 -1.84 19.01 3.80
CA HIS A 217 -1.44 19.17 2.40
C HIS A 217 -2.35 18.38 1.45
N PRO A 218 -3.62 18.80 1.24
CA PRO A 218 -4.59 18.06 0.44
C PRO A 218 -4.20 17.93 -1.05
N ASP A 219 -3.39 18.86 -1.56
CA ASP A 219 -2.98 18.88 -2.97
C ASP A 219 -1.78 17.96 -3.28
N ILE A 220 -1.14 17.37 -2.27
CA ILE A 220 0.11 16.62 -2.42
C ILE A 220 -0.09 15.17 -2.00
N PRO A 221 -0.09 14.20 -2.94
CA PRO A 221 -0.21 12.80 -2.58
C PRO A 221 1.01 12.29 -1.82
N TRP A 222 0.80 11.45 -0.80
CA TRP A 222 1.87 10.84 -0.04
C TRP A 222 2.80 9.97 -0.91
N GLY A 223 4.10 10.03 -0.61
CA GLY A 223 5.17 9.35 -1.35
C GLY A 223 5.62 10.02 -2.66
N THR A 224 5.04 11.15 -3.06
CA THR A 224 5.47 11.91 -4.26
C THR A 224 6.72 12.77 -4.06
N ASN A 225 6.86 13.41 -2.89
CA ASN A 225 8.01 14.25 -2.55
C ASN A 225 8.61 13.84 -1.20
N ASP A 226 9.61 12.95 -1.24
CA ASP A 226 10.20 12.41 0.00
C ASP A 226 10.86 13.47 0.88
N ALA A 227 11.40 14.54 0.30
CA ALA A 227 12.05 15.63 1.05
C ALA A 227 11.02 16.44 1.86
N LEU A 228 9.90 16.80 1.22
CA LEU A 228 8.80 17.51 1.89
C LEU A 228 8.22 16.66 3.03
N HIS A 229 7.93 15.39 2.77
CA HIS A 229 7.39 14.48 3.79
C HIS A 229 8.36 14.31 4.97
N MET A 230 9.67 14.22 4.70
CA MET A 230 10.68 14.11 5.76
C MET A 230 10.75 15.39 6.61
N GLN A 231 10.69 16.55 5.98
CA GLN A 231 10.65 17.84 6.68
C GLN A 231 9.40 17.93 7.57
N TRP A 232 8.21 17.69 7.02
CA TRP A 232 6.95 17.71 7.76
C TRP A 232 6.96 16.71 8.93
N LEU A 233 7.45 15.48 8.72
CA LEU A 233 7.59 14.49 9.79
C LEU A 233 8.51 14.97 10.92
N THR A 234 9.61 15.63 10.56
CA THR A 234 10.58 16.14 11.55
C THR A 234 9.97 17.28 12.36
N GLU A 235 9.35 18.25 11.70
CA GLU A 235 8.67 19.38 12.35
C GLU A 235 7.54 18.91 13.28
N LYS A 236 6.71 17.96 12.84
CA LYS A 236 5.62 17.43 13.68
C LYS A 236 6.14 16.67 14.91
N VAL A 237 7.26 15.96 14.79
CA VAL A 237 7.86 15.26 15.93
C VAL A 237 8.49 16.25 16.92
N GLU A 238 9.14 17.31 16.43
CA GLU A 238 9.75 18.34 17.28
C GLU A 238 8.70 19.17 18.02
N LEU A 239 7.61 19.55 17.36
CA LEU A 239 6.53 20.35 17.96
C LEU A 239 5.76 19.60 19.05
N ASN A 240 5.60 18.29 18.89
CA ASN A 240 4.67 17.51 19.70
C ASN A 240 5.37 16.57 20.71
N GLY A 241 6.70 16.42 20.67
CA GLY A 241 7.51 15.60 21.59
C GLY A 241 7.38 14.07 21.40
N VAL A 242 6.20 13.63 20.98
CA VAL A 242 5.80 12.40 20.27
C VAL A 242 4.75 12.90 19.27
N PHE A 243 4.11 12.13 18.38
CA PHE A 243 3.08 12.68 17.46
C PHE A 243 1.76 13.08 18.19
N LEU A 244 1.86 13.76 19.33
CA LEU A 244 0.80 14.16 20.25
C LEU A 244 0.25 15.54 19.85
N SER A 245 -1.02 15.59 19.45
CA SER A 245 -1.83 16.82 19.25
C SER A 245 -1.86 17.48 17.87
N GLY A 246 -1.65 16.73 16.79
CA GLY A 246 -1.85 17.21 15.41
C GLY A 246 -3.17 16.84 14.73
N VAL A 247 -3.87 15.80 15.20
CA VAL A 247 -5.24 15.55 14.73
C VAL A 247 -6.12 16.51 15.48
N SER A 248 -6.71 17.48 14.76
CA SER A 248 -7.82 18.27 15.27
C SER A 248 -8.79 17.32 15.94
N LEU A 249 -8.83 17.38 17.28
CA LEU A 249 -9.95 16.92 18.09
C LEU A 249 -11.15 17.77 17.67
N LEU A 250 -11.74 17.46 16.51
CA LEU A 250 -13.16 17.21 16.58
C LEU A 250 -13.25 16.13 17.67
N PRO A 251 -13.81 16.43 18.85
CA PRO A 251 -14.01 15.39 19.84
C PRO A 251 -14.69 14.25 19.08
N PRO A 252 -14.35 12.97 19.34
CA PRO A 252 -15.22 11.88 18.88
C PRO A 252 -16.63 12.38 19.19
N SER A 253 -17.48 12.43 18.17
CA SER A 253 -18.84 12.93 18.36
C SER A 253 -19.36 12.33 19.66
N PRO A 254 -20.09 13.05 20.53
CA PRO A 254 -20.49 12.50 21.82
C PRO A 254 -21.13 11.09 21.70
N LEU A 255 -21.66 10.75 20.52
CA LEU A 255 -22.03 9.41 20.09
C LEU A 255 -20.92 8.35 20.12
N THR A 256 -19.71 8.60 19.62
CA THR A 256 -18.62 7.59 19.57
C THR A 256 -18.07 7.26 20.96
N ALA A 257 -17.95 8.26 21.84
CA ALA A 257 -17.59 8.00 23.24
C ALA A 257 -18.69 7.23 23.98
N VAL A 258 -19.96 7.57 23.73
CA VAL A 258 -21.11 6.85 24.26
C VAL A 258 -21.18 5.42 23.72
N GLU A 259 -20.90 5.19 22.44
CA GLU A 259 -20.82 3.86 21.83
C GLU A 259 -19.70 3.00 22.43
N GLU A 260 -18.53 3.58 22.70
CA GLU A 260 -17.41 2.87 23.32
C GLU A 260 -17.74 2.50 24.78
N VAL A 261 -18.33 3.42 25.56
CA VAL A 261 -18.82 3.13 26.92
C VAL A 261 -19.94 2.10 26.87
N THR A 262 -20.89 2.21 25.94
CA THR A 262 -22.02 1.26 25.78
C THR A 262 -21.51 -0.13 25.43
N ARG A 263 -20.49 -0.24 24.56
CA ARG A 263 -19.84 -1.50 24.20
C ARG A 263 -19.13 -2.13 25.39
N LEU A 264 -18.41 -1.32 26.17
CA LEU A 264 -17.72 -1.79 27.38
C LEU A 264 -18.72 -2.23 28.46
N THR A 265 -19.84 -1.51 28.64
CA THR A 265 -20.92 -1.91 29.56
C THR A 265 -21.64 -3.17 29.10
N ALA A 266 -21.80 -3.39 27.79
CA ALA A 266 -22.42 -4.61 27.26
C ALA A 266 -21.57 -5.87 27.44
N GLN A 267 -20.25 -5.72 27.61
CA GLN A 267 -19.32 -6.82 27.91
C GLN A 267 -19.33 -7.22 29.40
N CYS A 268 -19.77 -6.34 30.29
CA CYS A 268 -19.91 -6.61 31.72
C CYS A 268 -21.32 -7.16 32.02
N GLN A 269 -21.53 -8.47 31.89
CA GLN A 269 -22.81 -9.14 32.18
C GLN A 269 -23.14 -9.31 33.70
N GLY A 270 -22.52 -8.52 34.58
CA GLY A 270 -22.78 -8.56 36.03
C GLY A 270 -23.26 -7.20 36.52
N THR A 271 -24.51 -7.12 37.00
CA THR A 271 -25.10 -5.89 37.57
C THR A 271 -24.24 -5.29 38.67
N ASP A 272 -23.56 -6.12 39.45
CA ASP A 272 -22.75 -5.68 40.59
C ASP A 272 -21.33 -5.21 40.19
N ALA A 273 -20.84 -5.56 38.99
CA ALA A 273 -19.49 -5.18 38.56
C ALA A 273 -19.40 -3.70 38.15
N LEU A 274 -20.50 -3.16 37.61
CA LEU A 274 -20.56 -1.79 37.11
C LEU A 274 -20.67 -0.76 38.23
N GLU A 275 -21.50 -1.02 39.24
CA GLU A 275 -21.59 -0.15 40.43
C GLU A 275 -20.24 -0.07 41.15
N ASN A 276 -19.56 -1.22 41.33
CA ASN A 276 -18.22 -1.27 41.91
C ASN A 276 -17.16 -0.56 41.04
N CYS A 277 -17.23 -0.68 39.71
CA CYS A 277 -16.34 0.06 38.81
C CYS A 277 -16.54 1.57 38.94
N PHE A 278 -17.80 2.03 39.01
CA PHE A 278 -18.09 3.44 39.22
C PHE A 278 -17.66 3.91 40.62
N GLU A 279 -17.88 3.12 41.68
CA GLU A 279 -17.40 3.46 43.03
C GLU A 279 -15.87 3.63 43.07
N SER A 280 -15.11 2.72 42.47
CA SER A 280 -13.65 2.84 42.41
C SER A 280 -13.17 4.07 41.62
N LEU A 281 -13.92 4.50 40.59
CA LEU A 281 -13.63 5.71 39.83
C LEU A 281 -13.80 7.00 40.67
N PHE A 282 -14.58 6.92 41.75
CA PHE A 282 -14.89 8.03 42.65
C PHE A 282 -14.17 7.94 44.00
N GLU A 283 -13.21 7.03 44.16
CA GLU A 283 -12.29 7.04 45.31
C GLU A 283 -11.43 8.31 45.36
N ASP A 284 -11.15 8.92 44.20
CA ASP A 284 -10.52 10.25 44.12
C ASP A 284 -11.53 11.35 44.46
N GLU A 285 -11.29 12.03 45.58
CA GLU A 285 -12.15 13.08 46.14
C GLU A 285 -12.40 14.25 45.16
N ASN A 286 -11.46 14.53 44.24
CA ASN A 286 -11.61 15.56 43.22
C ASN A 286 -12.56 15.11 42.11
N MET A 287 -12.46 13.85 41.68
CA MET A 287 -13.36 13.26 40.69
C MET A 287 -14.78 13.19 41.23
N LEU A 288 -14.97 12.79 42.49
CA LEU A 288 -16.28 12.76 43.14
C LEU A 288 -16.89 14.18 43.19
N LYS A 289 -16.14 15.20 43.60
CA LYS A 289 -16.61 16.60 43.61
C LYS A 289 -16.99 17.10 42.22
N ALA A 290 -16.19 16.78 41.20
CA ALA A 290 -16.46 17.17 39.83
C ALA A 290 -17.75 16.50 39.30
N ALA A 291 -17.92 15.20 39.57
CA ALA A 291 -19.10 14.44 39.17
C ALA A 291 -20.37 14.93 39.86
N MET A 292 -20.33 15.18 41.17
CA MET A 292 -21.46 15.78 41.90
C MET A 292 -21.81 17.17 41.36
N GLY A 293 -20.80 17.99 41.04
CA GLY A 293 -20.98 19.31 40.43
C GLY A 293 -21.58 19.26 39.02
N ALA A 294 -21.25 18.22 38.24
CA ALA A 294 -21.85 17.98 36.93
C ALA A 294 -23.30 17.49 37.05
N MET A 295 -23.57 16.52 37.93
CA MET A 295 -24.92 16.02 38.17
C MET A 295 -25.87 17.11 38.68
N ARG A 296 -25.40 17.98 39.57
CA ARG A 296 -26.20 19.12 40.06
C ARG A 296 -26.55 20.07 38.90
N ARG A 297 -25.58 20.39 38.04
CA ARG A 297 -25.82 21.21 36.83
C ARG A 297 -26.79 20.56 35.84
N ILE A 298 -26.75 19.24 35.70
CA ILE A 298 -27.70 18.50 34.85
C ILE A 298 -29.11 18.56 35.45
N ARG A 299 -29.25 18.35 36.76
CA ARG A 299 -30.55 18.48 37.46
C ARG A 299 -31.12 19.88 37.32
N ASP A 300 -30.31 20.92 37.54
CA ASP A 300 -30.73 22.31 37.38
C ASP A 300 -31.15 22.63 35.93
N ARG A 301 -30.51 21.99 34.94
CA ARG A 301 -30.91 22.08 33.52
C ARG A 301 -32.23 21.36 33.26
N ALA A 302 -32.43 20.17 33.80
CA ALA A 302 -33.67 19.41 33.64
C ALA A 302 -34.86 20.15 34.25
N GLU A 303 -34.72 20.69 35.47
CA GLU A 303 -35.77 21.50 36.12
C GLU A 303 -36.07 22.79 35.35
N LYS A 304 -35.06 23.40 34.70
CA LYS A 304 -35.28 24.55 33.81
C LYS A 304 -36.06 24.18 32.55
N VAL A 305 -35.75 23.04 31.94
CA VAL A 305 -36.46 22.55 30.75
C VAL A 305 -37.90 22.18 31.09
N GLU A 306 -38.14 21.55 32.22
CA GLU A 306 -39.49 21.20 32.69
C GLU A 306 -40.35 22.43 33.04
N LYS A 307 -39.72 23.50 33.55
CA LYS A 307 -40.39 24.79 33.76
C LYS A 307 -40.66 25.56 32.45
N LEU A 308 -39.88 25.32 31.40
CA LEU A 308 -40.10 25.91 30.07
C LEU A 308 -41.25 25.22 29.34
N THR A 309 -41.34 23.88 29.42
CA THR A 309 -42.44 23.12 28.81
C THR A 309 -43.79 23.36 29.51
N PHE A 310 -43.80 23.58 30.83
CA PHE A 310 -45.04 23.97 31.53
C PHE A 310 -45.58 25.34 31.12
N LYS A 311 -44.70 26.30 30.78
CA LYS A 311 -45.12 27.65 30.34
C LYS A 311 -45.71 27.68 28.93
N GLU A 312 -45.30 26.79 28.04
CA GLU A 312 -45.89 26.69 26.69
C GLU A 312 -47.27 26.00 26.73
N GLY A 313 -47.53 25.13 27.70
CA GLY A 313 -48.83 24.49 27.90
C GLY A 313 -49.93 25.43 28.42
N GLU A 314 -49.59 26.44 29.23
CA GLU A 314 -50.57 27.39 29.79
C GLU A 314 -51.03 28.47 28.80
N MET A 315 -50.34 28.69 27.67
CA MET A 315 -50.80 29.63 26.63
C MET A 315 -51.83 29.03 25.65
N ALA A 316 -52.12 27.73 25.75
CA ALA A 316 -53.04 27.03 24.84
C ALA A 316 -54.49 26.91 25.35
N SER A 317 -54.84 27.48 26.50
CA SER A 317 -56.20 27.43 27.07
C SER A 317 -56.80 28.82 27.33
N LYS A 318 -57.15 29.52 26.25
CA LYS A 318 -58.22 30.53 26.30
C LYS A 318 -59.35 30.07 25.39
N PRO A 319 -60.50 29.64 25.95
CA PRO A 319 -61.73 29.58 25.18
C PRO A 319 -62.36 30.97 25.12
N GLU A 320 -62.83 31.35 23.94
CA GLU A 320 -63.83 32.40 23.70
C GLU A 320 -65.13 32.13 24.46
#